data_AF-A0A6J5XXL4-F1
#
_entry.id   AF-A0A6J5XXL4-F1
#
_cell.length_a   1.000
_cell.length_b   1.000
_cell.length_c   1.000
_cell.angle_alpha   90.00
_cell.angle_beta   90.00
_cell.angle_gamma   90.00
#
_symmetry.space_group_name_H-M   'P 1'
#
loop_
_entity.id
_entity.type
_entity.pdbx_description
1 polymer ?
#
loop_
_entity_poly.entity_id
_entity_poly.type
_entity_poly.pdbx_seq_one_letter_code
_entity_poly.pdbx_strand_id
1 'polypeptide(L)'
;MRGICFEVCDVVLHADAIHRGGGQVIPTARTLIYASQLTAKPRLLEPVYLVEIQAPEQTVSGIYGVLNQKRGHVFQEMQRPGQAFPQCFFDHWEMMMSDPLEAGSQASQLVTDIRKRKGLKEQMTPLSEFEEKL
;
A
#
# COMPACT_ATOMS: atom_id res chain seq x y z
N MET A 1 -5.44 4.52 -3.89
CA MET A 1 -6.26 3.41 -3.38
C MET A 1 -6.35 2.34 -4.47
N ARG A 2 -6.25 1.06 -4.14
CA ARG A 2 -6.28 -0.06 -5.11
C ARG A 2 -7.16 -1.17 -4.55
N GLY A 3 -8.11 -1.67 -5.35
CA GLY A 3 -9.00 -2.77 -4.95
C GLY A 3 -9.98 -2.44 -3.83
N ILE A 4 -10.39 -1.18 -3.67
CA ILE A 4 -11.37 -0.75 -2.66
C ILE A 4 -12.70 -0.42 -3.35
N CYS A 5 -13.80 -0.96 -2.80
CA CYS A 5 -15.16 -0.60 -3.17
C CYS A 5 -15.80 0.19 -2.03
N PHE A 6 -16.45 1.31 -2.34
CA PHE A 6 -17.22 2.09 -1.39
C PHE A 6 -18.70 1.97 -1.75
N GLU A 7 -19.53 1.67 -0.76
CA GLU A 7 -20.98 1.61 -0.90
C GLU A 7 -21.61 2.77 -0.13
N VAL A 8 -22.46 3.54 -0.80
CA VAL A 8 -23.21 4.63 -0.17
C VAL A 8 -24.57 4.07 0.25
N CYS A 9 -24.71 3.80 1.55
CA CYS A 9 -25.92 3.16 2.07
C CYS A 9 -27.11 4.10 2.17
N ASP A 10 -26.88 5.34 2.63
CA ASP A 10 -27.92 6.36 2.80
C ASP A 10 -27.33 7.77 2.72
N VAL A 11 -28.15 8.75 2.34
CA VAL A 11 -27.79 10.16 2.29
C VAL A 11 -28.98 11.03 2.71
N VAL A 12 -28.81 11.79 3.79
CA VAL A 12 -29.77 12.82 4.22
C VAL A 12 -29.24 14.19 3.79
N LEU A 13 -30.04 14.95 3.04
CA LEU A 13 -29.68 16.27 2.53
C LEU A 13 -30.66 17.34 3.03
N HIS A 14 -30.15 18.55 3.21
CA HIS A 14 -30.99 19.72 3.45
C HIS A 14 -32.01 19.93 2.32
N ALA A 15 -33.21 20.46 2.61
CA ALA A 15 -34.31 20.63 1.65
C ALA A 15 -34.04 21.68 0.56
N ASP A 16 -33.30 22.75 0.87
CA ASP A 16 -32.93 23.82 -0.07
C ASP A 16 -31.57 23.61 -0.75
N ALA A 17 -31.54 23.79 -2.09
CA ALA A 17 -30.37 23.47 -2.91
C ALA A 17 -29.13 24.32 -2.57
N ILE A 18 -29.34 25.55 -2.11
CA ILE A 18 -28.27 26.47 -1.70
C ILE A 18 -27.44 25.93 -0.52
N HIS A 19 -28.01 25.05 0.31
CA HIS A 19 -27.35 24.46 1.49
C HIS A 19 -26.72 23.09 1.22
N ARG A 20 -26.85 22.55 -0.01
CA ARG A 20 -26.27 21.25 -0.41
C ARG A 20 -25.43 21.33 -1.68
N GLY A 21 -24.83 22.49 -1.94
CA GLY A 21 -23.89 22.67 -3.04
C GLY A 21 -22.60 21.86 -2.84
N GLY A 22 -21.75 21.81 -3.88
CA GLY A 22 -20.51 21.03 -3.87
C GLY A 22 -19.54 21.38 -2.73
N GLY A 23 -19.54 22.64 -2.26
CA GLY A 23 -18.74 23.07 -1.11
C GLY A 23 -19.14 22.43 0.23
N GLN A 24 -20.35 21.87 0.32
CA GLN A 24 -20.82 21.12 1.49
C GLN A 24 -20.68 19.61 1.27
N VAL A 25 -21.09 19.12 0.09
CA VAL A 25 -21.10 17.68 -0.22
C VAL A 25 -19.69 17.08 -0.35
N ILE A 26 -18.75 17.79 -1.00
CA ILE A 26 -17.41 17.25 -1.27
C ILE A 26 -16.62 17.01 0.03
N PRO A 27 -16.55 17.97 0.99
CA PRO A 27 -15.89 17.72 2.27
C PRO A 27 -16.53 16.56 3.05
N THR A 28 -17.86 16.50 3.12
CA THR A 28 -18.58 15.43 3.81
C THR A 28 -18.26 14.06 3.19
N ALA A 29 -18.34 13.93 1.87
CA ALA A 29 -18.01 12.69 1.17
C ALA A 29 -16.54 12.29 1.38
N ARG A 30 -15.61 13.24 1.35
CA ARG A 30 -14.18 12.98 1.59
C ARG A 30 -13.93 12.46 3.02
N THR A 31 -14.54 13.09 4.02
CA THR A 31 -14.47 12.66 5.41
C THR A 31 -15.05 11.25 5.58
N LEU A 32 -16.21 10.98 4.98
CA LEU A 32 -16.86 9.66 5.01
C LEU A 32 -15.99 8.58 4.38
N ILE A 33 -15.32 8.86 3.25
CA ILE A 33 -14.39 7.94 2.60
C ILE A 33 -13.20 7.61 3.52
N TYR A 34 -12.63 8.61 4.20
CA TYR A 34 -11.53 8.38 5.14
C TYR A 34 -11.98 7.58 6.38
N ALA A 35 -13.15 7.89 6.95
CA ALA A 35 -13.72 7.11 8.03
C ALA A 35 -13.92 5.65 7.62
N SER A 36 -14.60 5.43 6.49
CA SER A 36 -14.88 4.09 5.94
C SER A 36 -13.60 3.29 5.71
N GLN A 37 -12.57 3.94 5.16
CA GLN A 37 -11.29 3.30 4.92
C GLN A 37 -10.59 2.87 6.22
N LEU A 38 -10.59 3.72 7.26
CA LEU A 38 -9.97 3.38 8.55
C LEU A 38 -10.74 2.28 9.28
N THR A 39 -12.08 2.31 9.23
CA THR A 39 -12.94 1.25 9.78
C THR A 39 -12.68 -0.10 9.09
N ALA A 40 -12.40 -0.09 7.78
CA ALA A 40 -12.09 -1.28 7.00
C ALA A 40 -10.67 -1.86 7.22
N LYS A 41 -9.87 -1.32 8.17
CA LYS A 41 -8.51 -1.78 8.49
C LYS A 41 -7.60 -1.86 7.24
N PRO A 42 -7.22 -0.72 6.66
CA PRO A 42 -6.54 -0.67 5.37
C PRO A 42 -5.16 -1.32 5.43
N ARG A 43 -4.69 -1.85 4.29
CA ARG A 43 -3.37 -2.48 4.16
C ARG A 43 -2.52 -1.79 3.10
N LEU A 44 -1.20 -1.87 3.28
CA LEU A 44 -0.23 -1.41 2.28
C LEU A 44 0.04 -2.51 1.26
N LEU A 45 0.36 -2.09 0.05
CA LEU A 45 0.86 -2.96 -1.00
C LEU A 45 2.32 -2.64 -1.26
N GLU A 46 3.17 -3.66 -1.36
CA GLU A 46 4.56 -3.55 -1.79
C GLU A 46 4.71 -4.07 -3.23
N PRO A 47 5.56 -3.43 -4.06
CA PRO A 47 5.79 -3.91 -5.42
C PRO A 47 6.75 -5.09 -5.40
N VAL A 48 6.35 -6.19 -6.06
CA VAL A 48 7.18 -7.38 -6.26
C VAL A 48 7.71 -7.37 -7.69
N TYR A 49 9.00 -7.69 -7.81
CA TYR A 49 9.69 -7.72 -9.09
C TYR A 49 10.12 -9.13 -9.43
N LEU A 50 9.95 -9.48 -10.70
CA LEU A 50 10.51 -10.67 -11.29
C LEU A 50 11.94 -10.36 -11.72
N VAL A 51 12.91 -11.16 -11.28
CA VAL A 51 14.32 -11.01 -11.64
C VAL A 51 14.80 -12.26 -12.37
N GLU A 52 15.26 -12.09 -13.60
CA GLU A 52 15.99 -13.13 -14.34
C GLU A 52 17.48 -12.86 -14.20
N ILE A 53 18.24 -13.84 -13.70
CA ILE A 53 19.68 -13.73 -13.50
C ILE A 53 20.36 -14.84 -14.27
N GLN A 54 21.17 -14.46 -15.25
CA GLN A 54 22.08 -15.38 -15.94
C GLN A 54 23.45 -15.25 -15.32
N ALA A 55 24.07 -16.37 -14.92
CA ALA A 55 25.38 -16.38 -14.28
C ALA A 55 26.11 -17.72 -14.48
N PRO A 56 27.46 -17.76 -14.39
CA PRO A 56 28.22 -19.01 -14.35
C PRO A 56 27.82 -19.90 -13.16
N GLU A 57 27.91 -21.21 -13.33
CA GLU A 57 27.51 -22.18 -12.30
C GLU A 57 28.24 -21.96 -10.95
N GLN A 58 29.50 -21.52 -10.97
CA GLN A 58 30.28 -21.31 -9.75
C GLN A 58 29.73 -20.17 -8.87
N THR A 59 28.94 -19.24 -9.42
CA THR A 59 28.44 -18.06 -8.69
C THR A 59 26.96 -18.16 -8.30
N VAL A 60 26.27 -19.22 -8.71
CA VAL A 60 24.85 -19.47 -8.42
C VAL A 60 24.59 -19.48 -6.91
N SER A 61 25.48 -20.08 -6.12
CA SER A 61 25.37 -20.11 -4.65
C SER A 61 25.34 -18.70 -4.03
N GLY A 62 26.07 -17.75 -4.59
CA GLY A 62 26.05 -16.35 -4.17
C GLY A 62 24.71 -15.66 -4.43
N ILE A 63 24.05 -16.00 -5.54
CA ILE A 63 22.71 -15.49 -5.89
C ILE A 63 21.69 -15.94 -4.83
N TYR A 64 21.69 -17.23 -4.50
CA TYR A 64 20.83 -17.76 -3.43
C TYR A 64 21.05 -17.05 -2.09
N GLY A 65 22.30 -16.76 -1.74
CA GLY A 65 22.64 -16.00 -0.54
C GLY A 65 22.00 -14.59 -0.53
N VAL A 66 22.10 -13.86 -1.64
CA VAL A 66 21.52 -12.51 -1.76
C VAL A 66 19.98 -12.57 -1.73
N LEU A 67 19.37 -13.50 -2.46
CA LEU A 67 17.91 -13.63 -2.50
C LEU A 67 17.33 -13.95 -1.12
N ASN A 68 17.95 -14.86 -0.38
CA ASN A 68 17.52 -15.21 0.99
C ASN A 68 17.57 -14.00 1.94
N GLN A 69 18.57 -13.13 1.80
CA GLN A 69 18.67 -11.89 2.60
C GLN A 69 17.62 -10.83 2.22
N LYS A 70 17.01 -10.94 1.05
CA LYS A 70 16.07 -9.95 0.49
C LYS A 70 14.62 -10.44 0.42
N ARG A 71 14.29 -11.55 1.09
CA ARG A 71 12.97 -12.22 0.99
C ARG A 71 12.62 -12.65 -0.45
N GLY A 72 13.63 -12.94 -1.26
CA GLY A 72 13.44 -13.43 -2.63
C GLY A 72 13.11 -14.92 -2.64
N HIS A 73 12.25 -15.33 -3.57
CA HIS A 73 11.91 -16.73 -3.80
C HIS A 73 12.33 -17.15 -5.21
N VAL A 74 13.10 -18.24 -5.31
CA VAL A 74 13.48 -18.84 -6.60
C VAL A 74 12.35 -19.74 -7.06
N PHE A 75 11.76 -19.43 -8.21
CA PHE A 75 10.65 -20.20 -8.80
C PHE A 75 11.10 -21.08 -9.98
N GLN A 76 12.19 -20.73 -10.66
CA GLN A 76 12.73 -21.49 -11.79
C GLN A 76 14.26 -21.35 -11.90
N GLU A 77 14.93 -22.46 -12.20
CA GLU A 77 16.35 -22.50 -12.54
C GLU A 77 16.53 -23.36 -13.81
N MET A 78 17.34 -22.90 -14.77
CA MET A 78 17.60 -23.59 -16.02
C MET A 78 19.01 -23.30 -16.50
N GLN A 79 19.71 -24.34 -16.97
CA GLN A 79 21.00 -24.17 -17.61
C GLN A 79 20.82 -23.66 -19.05
N ARG A 80 21.44 -22.52 -19.37
CA ARG A 80 21.46 -21.94 -20.72
C ARG A 80 22.86 -21.46 -21.08
N PRO A 81 23.32 -21.65 -22.33
CA PRO A 81 24.53 -21.02 -22.82
C PRO A 81 24.27 -19.52 -22.98
N GLY A 82 25.13 -18.66 -22.42
CA GLY A 82 24.97 -17.22 -22.52
C GLY A 82 25.91 -16.45 -21.59
N GLN A 83 26.03 -15.14 -21.84
CA GLN A 83 26.80 -14.22 -21.00
C GLN A 83 25.87 -13.60 -19.96
N ALA A 84 26.36 -13.44 -18.72
CA ALA A 84 25.56 -12.98 -17.59
C ALA A 84 24.93 -11.59 -17.81
N PHE A 85 23.60 -11.51 -17.75
CA PHE A 85 22.86 -10.25 -17.77
C PHE A 85 21.63 -10.33 -16.87
N PRO A 86 21.54 -9.54 -15.79
CA PRO A 86 20.34 -9.49 -14.97
C PRO A 86 19.26 -8.63 -15.63
N GLN A 87 18.02 -9.14 -15.66
CA GLN A 87 16.83 -8.38 -16.05
C GLN A 87 15.85 -8.32 -14.89
N CYS A 88 15.15 -7.19 -14.73
CA CYS A 88 14.21 -6.97 -13.64
C CYS A 88 12.94 -6.32 -14.19
N PHE A 89 11.80 -6.96 -13.93
CA PHE A 89 10.49 -6.51 -14.39
C PHE A 89 9.54 -6.35 -13.21
N PHE A 90 8.73 -5.30 -13.23
CA PHE A 90 7.61 -5.22 -12.30
C PHE A 90 6.66 -6.38 -12.59
N ASP A 91 6.34 -7.17 -11.57
CA ASP A 91 5.47 -8.34 -11.73
C ASP A 91 4.07 -8.02 -11.18
N HIS A 92 3.96 -7.82 -9.86
CA HIS A 92 2.68 -7.54 -9.22
C HIS A 92 2.81 -6.70 -7.94
N TRP A 93 1.66 -6.36 -7.36
CA TRP A 93 1.56 -5.75 -6.04
C TRP A 93 1.18 -6.84 -5.05
N GLU A 94 1.96 -6.99 -3.98
CA GLU A 94 1.68 -7.92 -2.89
C GLU A 94 1.24 -7.15 -1.64
N MET A 95 0.33 -7.73 -0.85
CA MET A 95 -0.10 -7.12 0.40
C MET A 95 0.98 -7.27 1.47
N MET A 96 1.36 -6.16 2.09
CA MET A 96 2.27 -6.20 3.23
C MET A 96 1.61 -6.94 4.41
N MET A 97 2.37 -7.82 5.04
CA MET A 97 1.89 -8.61 6.18
C MET A 97 1.65 -7.75 7.43
N SER A 98 2.51 -6.75 7.68
CA SER A 98 2.41 -5.87 8.85
C SER A 98 1.25 -4.87 8.72
N ASP A 99 0.56 -4.61 9.83
CA ASP A 99 -0.58 -3.69 9.88
C ASP A 99 -0.09 -2.23 10.01
N PRO A 100 -0.42 -1.32 9.09
CA PRO A 100 -0.01 0.08 9.18
C PRO A 100 -0.62 0.84 10.39
N LEU A 101 -1.72 0.36 10.96
CA LEU A 101 -2.35 0.96 12.14
C LEU A 101 -1.80 0.42 13.47
N GLU A 102 -1.03 -0.67 13.45
CA GLU A 102 -0.35 -1.20 14.64
C GLU A 102 0.93 -0.39 14.92
N ALA A 103 0.94 0.32 16.06
CA ALA A 103 2.08 1.15 16.44
C ALA A 103 3.36 0.31 16.59
N GLY A 104 4.44 0.76 15.94
CA GLY A 104 5.73 0.07 15.96
C GLY A 104 5.89 -1.04 14.91
N SER A 105 4.85 -1.34 14.13
CA SER A 105 4.98 -2.27 13.01
C SER A 105 5.85 -1.68 11.88
N GLN A 106 6.43 -2.54 11.04
CA GLN A 106 7.19 -2.11 9.86
C GLN A 106 6.35 -1.21 8.92
N ALA A 107 5.08 -1.57 8.69
CA ALA A 107 4.17 -0.77 7.87
C ALA A 107 3.87 0.59 8.52
N SER A 108 3.68 0.64 9.84
CA SER A 108 3.41 1.89 10.57
C SER A 108 4.60 2.85 10.52
N GLN A 109 5.83 2.32 10.66
CA GLN A 109 7.05 3.11 10.50
C GLN A 109 7.17 3.68 9.08
N LEU A 110 6.92 2.85 8.06
CA LEU A 110 6.97 3.29 6.67
C LEU A 110 5.97 4.42 6.39
N VAL A 111 4.74 4.33 6.91
CA VAL A 111 3.74 5.40 6.80
C VAL A 111 4.25 6.68 7.46
N THR A 112 4.77 6.58 8.68
CA THR A 112 5.31 7.71 9.43
C THR A 112 6.42 8.43 8.67
N ASP A 113 7.39 7.68 8.13
CA ASP A 113 8.51 8.22 7.36
C ASP A 113 8.02 8.95 6.09
N ILE A 114 7.05 8.37 5.38
CA ILE A 114 6.46 9.00 4.19
C ILE A 114 5.73 10.29 4.57
N ARG A 115 4.95 10.30 5.65
CA ARG A 115 4.21 11.47 6.12
C ARG A 115 5.15 12.60 6.49
N LYS A 116 6.21 12.30 7.25
CA LYS A 116 7.26 13.25 7.61
C LYS A 116 7.92 13.85 6.37
N ARG A 117 8.33 13.03 5.41
CA ARG A 117 8.92 13.48 4.13
C ARG A 117 7.97 14.36 3.31
N LYS A 118 6.66 14.17 3.45
CA LYS A 118 5.62 14.98 2.77
C LYS A 118 5.17 16.21 3.56
N GLY A 119 5.74 16.47 4.74
CA GLY A 119 5.35 17.59 5.59
C GLY A 119 3.94 17.44 6.20
N LEU A 120 3.44 16.21 6.32
CA LEU A 120 2.16 15.90 6.96
C LEU A 120 2.38 15.62 8.45
N LYS A 121 1.32 15.72 9.26
CA LYS A 121 1.34 15.29 10.67
C LYS A 121 1.85 13.85 10.76
N GLU A 122 2.88 13.57 11.55
CA GLU A 122 3.50 12.23 11.61
C GLU A 122 2.48 11.16 12.04
N GLN A 123 1.74 11.43 13.12
CA GLN A 123 0.64 10.58 13.55
C GLN A 123 -0.50 10.58 12.51
N MET A 124 -1.03 9.39 12.24
CA MET A 124 -2.25 9.25 11.45
C MET A 124 -3.43 9.85 12.19
N THR A 125 -4.31 10.53 11.46
CA THR A 125 -5.56 11.04 11.99
C THR A 125 -6.42 9.86 12.48
N PRO A 126 -6.83 9.83 13.75
CA PRO A 126 -7.63 8.74 14.28
C PRO A 126 -9.04 8.75 13.67
N LEU A 127 -9.67 7.57 13.64
CA LEU A 127 -11.04 7.41 13.13
C LEU A 127 -12.03 8.37 13.80
N SER A 128 -11.85 8.65 15.10
CA SER A 128 -12.71 9.57 15.87
C SER A 128 -12.74 11.01 15.36
N GLU A 129 -11.74 11.46 14.58
CA GLU A 129 -11.76 12.78 13.95
C GLU A 129 -12.60 12.83 12.66
N PHE A 130 -12.98 11.67 12.11
CA PHE A 130 -13.82 11.56 10.92
C PHE A 130 -15.25 11.09 11.23
N GLU A 131 -15.47 10.48 12.41
CA GLU A 131 -16.81 10.08 12.85
C GLU A 131 -17.58 11.27 13.41
N GLU A 132 -18.68 11.63 12.76
CA GLU A 132 -19.69 12.50 13.35
C GLU A 132 -20.71 11.64 14.11
N LYS A 133 -20.77 11.80 15.43
CA LYS A 133 -21.81 11.15 16.24
C LYS A 133 -23.09 11.98 16.14
N LEU A 134 -24.19 11.30 15.83
CA LEU A 134 -25.56 11.82 15.93
C LEU A 134 -25.96 12.08 17.39
#